data_AF-A0A844ZEW8-F1
#
_entry.id   AF-A0A844ZEW8-F1
#
_cell.length_a   1.000
_cell.length_b   1.000
_cell.length_c   1.000
_cell.angle_alpha   90.00
_cell.angle_beta   90.00
_cell.angle_gamma   90.00
#
_symmetry.space_group_name_H-M   'P 1'
#
loop_
_entity.id
_entity.type
_entity.pdbx_description
1 polymer ?
#
loop_
_entity_poly.entity_id
_entity_poly.type
_entity_poly.pdbx_seq_one_letter_code
_entity_poly.pdbx_strand_id
1 'polypeptide(L)' 'MLLRTSDSCTSITPRECARLMGFPDTFRIPVSDTQAYKQFGNSVAVPVFSEVARIMRPHITREAAPNDEVAVREYA' A
#
# COMPACT_ATOMS: atom_id res chain seq x y z
N MET A 1 -20.82 4.05 18.80
CA MET A 1 -21.29 5.02 17.79
C MET A 1 -22.06 4.25 16.74
N LEU A 2 -23.37 4.15 16.94
CA LEU A 2 -24.32 3.52 16.02
C LEU A 2 -24.76 4.57 15.01
N LEU A 3 -24.61 4.32 13.72
CA LEU A 3 -25.46 4.94 12.69
C LEU A 3 -25.90 3.84 11.72
N ARG A 4 -27.20 3.54 11.78
CA ARG A 4 -27.96 2.84 10.74
C ARG A 4 -28.59 3.90 9.84
N THR A 5 -28.40 3.82 8.52
CA THR A 5 -29.33 4.34 7.50
C THR A 5 -29.10 3.61 6.17
N SER A 6 -30.09 2.81 5.76
CA SER A 6 -30.53 2.54 4.38
C SER A 6 -29.50 2.65 3.25
N ASP A 7 -28.63 1.67 3.16
CA ASP A 7 -28.25 0.93 1.96
C ASP A 7 -27.49 -0.28 2.52
N SER A 8 -27.50 -1.43 1.85
CA SER A 8 -26.68 -2.55 2.30
C SER A 8 -25.19 -2.21 2.10
N CYS A 9 -24.64 -1.39 3.00
CA CYS A 9 -23.23 -1.07 3.09
C CYS A 9 -22.54 -2.33 3.60
N THR A 10 -22.23 -3.21 2.65
CA THR A 10 -21.32 -4.32 2.87
C THR A 10 -19.99 -3.72 3.31
N SER A 11 -19.46 -4.20 4.43
CA SER A 11 -18.14 -3.79 4.90
C SER A 11 -17.14 -3.94 3.76
N ILE A 12 -16.43 -2.85 3.42
CA ILE A 12 -15.36 -2.87 2.42
C ILE A 12 -14.44 -4.04 2.75
N THR A 13 -14.23 -4.96 1.81
CA THR A 13 -13.37 -6.12 2.04
C THR A 13 -11.92 -5.69 2.19
N PRO A 14 -11.06 -6.47 2.89
CA PRO A 14 -9.63 -6.17 2.97
C PRO A 14 -8.96 -6.01 1.61
N ARG A 15 -9.49 -6.68 0.57
CA ARG A 15 -9.04 -6.56 -0.82
C ARG A 15 -9.37 -5.20 -1.43
N GLU A 16 -10.55 -4.65 -1.16
CA GLU A 16 -10.92 -3.31 -1.60
C GLU A 16 -10.09 -2.23 -0.87
N CYS A 17 -9.80 -2.42 0.43
CA CYS A 17 -8.83 -1.58 1.14
C CYS A 17 -7.44 -1.62 0.49
N ALA A 18 -6.95 -2.81 0.11
CA ALA A 18 -5.65 -2.93 -0.57
C ALA A 18 -5.62 -2.15 -1.89
N ARG A 19 -6.69 -2.24 -2.70
CA ARG A 19 -6.84 -1.48 -3.94
C ARG A 19 -6.88 0.03 -3.70
N LEU A 20 -7.60 0.49 -2.67
CA LEU A 20 -7.66 1.91 -2.31
C LEU A 20 -6.29 2.46 -1.92
N MET A 21 -5.46 1.65 -1.26
CA MET A 21 -4.09 2.02 -0.89
C MET A 21 -3.09 1.92 -2.05
N GLY A 22 -3.50 1.39 -3.20
CA GLY A 22 -2.69 1.24 -4.41
C GLY A 22 -1.85 -0.05 -4.46
N PHE A 23 -2.21 -1.07 -3.69
CA PHE A 23 -1.59 -2.39 -3.79
C PHE A 23 -2.11 -3.16 -5.01
N PRO A 24 -1.28 -4.02 -5.64
CA PRO A 24 -1.70 -4.85 -6.76
C PRO A 24 -2.70 -5.94 -6.34
N ASP A 25 -3.54 -6.39 -7.27
CA ASP A 25 -4.59 -7.38 -7.03
C ASP A 25 -4.09 -8.78 -6.64
N THR A 26 -2.83 -9.06 -6.96
CA THR A 26 -2.08 -10.27 -6.61
C THR A 26 -1.55 -10.26 -5.18
N PHE A 27 -1.66 -9.12 -4.47
CA PHE A 27 -1.23 -9.01 -3.09
C PHE A 27 -1.99 -10.02 -2.21
N ARG A 28 -1.25 -10.97 -1.64
CA ARG A 28 -1.79 -11.97 -0.72
C ARG A 28 -1.89 -11.37 0.68
N ILE A 29 -3.08 -11.46 1.27
CA ILE A 29 -3.34 -11.07 2.66
C ILE A 29 -3.40 -12.37 3.49
N PRO A 30 -2.31 -12.76 4.19
CA PRO A 30 -2.28 -14.01 4.96
C PRO A 30 -2.86 -13.87 6.38
N VAL A 31 -3.21 -12.65 6.80
CA VAL A 31 -3.69 -12.34 8.16
C VAL A 31 -5.22 -12.27 8.21
N SER A 32 -5.79 -12.30 9.42
CA SER A 32 -7.23 -12.13 9.62
C SER A 32 -7.70 -10.72 9.21
N ASP A 33 -8.96 -10.61 8.80
CA ASP A 33 -9.55 -9.36 8.31
C ASP A 33 -9.33 -8.20 9.28
N THR A 34 -9.55 -8.41 10.59
CA THR A 34 -9.33 -7.40 11.64
C THR A 34 -7.89 -6.89 11.69
N GLN A 35 -6.90 -7.76 11.45
CA GLN A 35 -5.49 -7.37 11.40
C GLN A 35 -5.15 -6.70 10.07
N ALA A 36 -5.72 -7.18 8.97
CA ALA A 36 -5.55 -6.59 7.65
C ALA A 36 -6.01 -5.12 7.63
N TYR A 37 -7.20 -4.81 8.19
CA TYR A 37 -7.66 -3.43 8.29
C TYR A 37 -6.71 -2.52 9.08
N LYS A 38 -6.11 -3.04 10.16
CA LYS A 38 -5.10 -2.29 10.94
C LYS A 38 -3.82 -2.08 10.15
N GLN A 39 -3.36 -3.09 9.42
CA GLN A 39 -2.16 -2.99 8.59
C GLN A 39 -2.35 -2.01 7.44
N PHE A 40 -3.49 -2.06 6.75
CA PHE A 40 -3.81 -1.11 5.69
C PHE A 40 -4.01 0.32 6.21
N GLY A 41 -4.66 0.50 7.37
CA GLY A 41 -4.83 1.82 7.99
C GLY A 41 -3.51 2.46 8.47
N ASN A 42 -2.54 1.63 8.84
CA ASN A 42 -1.18 2.08 9.21
C ASN A 42 -0.21 2.14 8.02
N SER A 43 -0.64 1.71 6.84
CA SER A 43 0.18 1.73 5.63
C SER A 43 0.15 3.11 4.99
N VAL A 44 1.19 3.40 4.21
CA VAL A 44 1.24 4.57 3.33
C VAL A 44 0.61 4.21 1.98
N ALA A 45 0.03 5.20 1.31
CA ALA A 45 -0.47 5.05 -0.06
C ALA A 45 0.70 4.87 -1.04
N VAL A 46 0.72 3.72 -1.73
CA VAL A 46 1.75 3.33 -2.71
C VAL A 46 2.00 4.38 -3.81
N PRO A 47 0.97 4.99 -4.45
CA PRO A 47 1.22 5.95 -5.54
C PRO A 47 1.88 7.24 -5.05
N VAL A 48 1.57 7.69 -3.83
CA VAL A 48 2.14 8.92 -3.26
C VAL A 48 3.63 8.72 -2.99
N PHE A 49 3.99 7.60 -2.39
CA PHE A 49 5.39 7.33 -2.06
C PHE A 49 6.24 7.08 -3.32
N SER A 50 5.64 6.54 -4.38
CA SER A 50 6.30 6.36 -5.68
C SER A 50 6.74 7.70 -6.28
N GLU A 51 5.92 8.74 -6.20
CA GLU A 51 6.28 10.09 -6.66
C GLU A 51 7.35 10.75 -5.78
N VAL A 52 7.25 10.58 -4.45
CA VAL A 52 8.27 11.07 -3.52
C VAL A 52 9.62 10.40 -3.82
N ALA A 53 9.64 9.08 -4.02
CA ALA A 53 10.84 8.35 -4.41
C ALA A 53 11.44 8.84 -5.73
N ARG A 54 10.60 9.20 -6.73
CA ARG A 54 11.07 9.77 -8.00
C ARG A 54 11.83 11.08 -7.80
N ILE A 55 11.36 11.93 -6.89
CA ILE A 55 12.00 13.21 -6.55
C ILE A 55 13.27 12.98 -5.73
N MET A 56 13.25 12.03 -4.79
CA MET A 56 14.39 11.72 -3.92
C MET A 56 15.52 10.99 -4.66
N ARG A 57 15.21 10.18 -5.68
CA ARG A 57 16.17 9.39 -6.47
C ARG A 57 17.45 10.16 -6.86
N PRO A 58 17.40 11.32 -7.55
CA PRO A 58 18.62 12.05 -7.94
C PRO A 58 19.48 12.51 -6.76
N HIS A 59 18.89 12.72 -5.58
CA HIS A 59 19.61 13.14 -4.38
C HIS A 59 20.30 11.96 -3.69
N ILE A 60 19.65 10.80 -3.66
CA ILE A 60 20.21 9.57 -3.07
C ILE A 60 21.34 9.02 -3.94
N THR A 61 21.16 8.98 -5.27
CA THR A 61 22.18 8.43 -6.19
C THR A 61 23.45 9.29 -6.26
N ARG A 62 23.40 10.55 -5.80
CA ARG A 62 24.58 11.43 -5.72
C ARG A 62 25.49 11.08 -4.53
N GLU A 63 24.95 10.44 -3.50
CA GLU A 63 25.68 10.07 -2.27
C GLU A 63 25.92 8.55 -2.16
N ALA A 64 25.11 7.72 -2.82
CA ALA A 64 25.26 6.27 -2.84
C ALA A 64 26.27 5.83 -3.92
N ALA A 65 27.50 5.52 -3.50
CA ALA A 65 28.44 4.72 -4.28
C ALA A 65 27.79 3.39 -4.73
N PRO A 66 28.27 2.75 -5.82
CA PRO A 66 27.54 1.74 -6.57
C PRO A 66 27.59 0.39 -5.87
N ASN A 67 26.83 0.21 -4.79
CA ASN A 67 26.56 -1.09 -4.18
C ASN A 67 25.15 -1.04 -3.62
N ASP A 68 24.18 -1.31 -4.49
CA ASP A 68 23.05 -2.18 -4.16
C ASP A 68 22.14 -2.26 -5.38
N GLU A 69 22.29 -3.37 -6.12
CA GLU A 69 21.20 -3.92 -6.93
C GLU A 69 20.05 -4.27 -5.99
N VAL A 70 19.28 -3.27 -5.55
CA VAL A 70 17.94 -3.55 -5.07
C VAL A 70 17.11 -3.79 -6.31
N ALA A 71 17.14 -5.04 -6.76
CA ALA A 71 16.17 -5.60 -7.67
C ALA A 71 14.79 -5.24 -7.12
N VAL A 72 14.22 -4.17 -7.67
CA VAL A 72 12.80 -3.88 -7.59
C VAL A 72 12.16 -5.03 -8.35
N ARG A 73 11.95 -6.13 -7.63
CA ARG A 73 11.13 -7.23 -8.09
C ARG A 73 9.80 -6.60 -8.42
N GLU A 74 9.59 -6.51 -9.72
CA GLU A 74 8.33 -6.29 -10.39
C GLU A 74 7.21 -6.79 -9.48
N TYR A 75 6.43 -5.83 -8.94
CA TYR A 75 5.27 -6.12 -8.12
C TYR A 75 4.20 -6.71 -9.05
N ALA A 76 4.39 -8.00 -9.37
CA ALA A 76 3.45 -8.86 -10.05
C ALA A 76 2.36 -9.32 -9.08
#